data_AF-A0A7S7EUJ3-F1
#
_entry.id   AF-A0A7S7EUJ3-F1
#
_cell.length_a   1.000
_cell.length_b   1.000
_cell.length_c   1.000
_cell.angle_alpha   90.00
_cell.angle_beta   90.00
_cell.angle_gamma   90.00
#
_symmetry.space_group_name_H-M   'P 1'
#
loop_
_entity.id
_entity.type
_entity.pdbx_description
1 polymer ?
#
loop_
_entity_poly.entity_id
_entity_poly.type
_entity_poly.pdbx_seq_one_letter_code
_entity_poly.pdbx_strand_id
1 'polypeptide(L)'
;MKKTALAIQAKNQFLALCEKGTFTAGQRIPSEAEMSKRFGISRETWRASLELLRREGILYSKHGAGTYLLGSAHKIENDLSELRSLSEMIRNAGITEIAPEIAISRELPPEEVSDLLQVSADEPVMVIIRTRYAESGAICSSVNYIPGQLADELDEQNLPVSIFRYFEDKKGVIITRSATRIVVPDKNDPLTSELRKIKNVSILGLKQLHFDSRGNPAMYAIDYLRCDLFDFSVTRTRPR
;
A
#
# COMPACT_ATOMS: atom_id res chain seq x y z
N MET A 1 13.13 24.50 -2.31
CA MET A 1 13.52 23.19 -1.73
C MET A 1 13.51 23.16 -0.20
N LYS A 2 14.27 24.04 0.51
CA LYS A 2 14.37 23.99 1.99
C LYS A 2 13.05 24.21 2.76
N LYS A 3 12.17 25.11 2.26
CA LYS A 3 10.85 25.41 2.88
C LYS A 3 9.87 24.23 2.81
N THR A 4 9.84 23.49 1.69
CA THR A 4 8.95 22.32 1.51
C THR A 4 9.33 21.18 2.46
N ALA A 5 10.63 20.93 2.65
CA ALA A 5 11.12 19.93 3.59
C ALA A 5 10.72 20.24 5.04
N LEU A 6 10.85 21.51 5.47
CA LEU A 6 10.44 21.95 6.81
C LEU A 6 8.93 21.84 7.04
N ALA A 7 8.12 22.10 6.02
CA ALA A 7 6.67 21.95 6.11
C ALA A 7 6.25 20.48 6.28
N ILE A 8 6.90 19.56 5.56
CA ILE A 8 6.69 18.12 5.71
C ILE A 8 7.16 17.64 7.09
N GLN A 9 8.32 18.12 7.56
CA GLN A 9 8.81 17.79 8.90
C GLN A 9 7.83 18.21 10.00
N ALA A 10 7.29 19.44 9.93
CA ALA A 10 6.32 19.93 10.90
C ALA A 10 4.97 19.21 10.81
N LYS A 11 4.53 18.80 9.61
CA LYS A 11 3.39 17.89 9.44
C LYS A 11 3.62 16.59 10.19
N ASN A 12 4.76 15.94 9.99
CA ASN A 12 5.08 14.65 10.61
C ASN A 12 5.18 14.76 12.14
N GLN A 13 5.74 15.87 12.65
CA GLN A 13 5.76 16.16 14.09
C GLN A 13 4.35 16.32 14.67
N PHE A 14 3.43 16.98 13.94
CA PHE A 14 2.04 17.09 14.35
C PHE A 14 1.35 15.72 14.39
N LEU A 15 1.53 14.91 13.35
CA LEU A 15 0.98 13.54 13.30
C LEU A 15 1.48 12.68 14.47
N ALA A 16 2.78 12.73 14.80
CA ALA A 16 3.33 12.01 15.94
C ALA A 16 2.73 12.44 17.29
N LEU A 17 2.31 13.71 17.44
CA LEU A 17 1.59 14.17 18.64
C LEU A 17 0.16 13.62 18.68
N CYS A 18 -0.51 13.54 17.54
CA CYS A 18 -1.83 12.92 17.41
C CYS A 18 -1.77 11.41 17.75
N GLU A 19 -0.77 10.69 17.26
CA GLU A 19 -0.54 9.26 17.59
C GLU A 19 -0.34 9.06 19.10
N LYS A 20 0.34 10.00 19.77
CA LYS A 20 0.54 10.00 21.23
C LYS A 20 -0.71 10.45 22.02
N GLY A 21 -1.85 10.67 21.36
CA GLY A 21 -3.09 11.11 21.99
C GLY A 21 -3.06 12.55 22.51
N THR A 22 -2.08 13.38 22.10
CA THR A 22 -2.00 14.80 22.51
C THR A 22 -3.16 15.61 21.96
N PHE A 23 -3.70 15.21 20.81
CA PHE A 23 -4.89 15.78 20.19
C PHE A 23 -5.88 14.67 19.85
N THR A 24 -7.14 14.86 20.22
CA THR A 24 -8.22 13.90 19.96
C THR A 24 -9.10 14.32 18.79
N ALA A 25 -9.78 13.34 18.18
CA ALA A 25 -10.78 13.56 17.15
C ALA A 25 -11.79 14.66 17.54
N GLY A 26 -12.04 15.60 16.64
CA GLY A 26 -12.95 16.72 16.89
C GLY A 26 -12.38 17.84 17.78
N GLN A 27 -11.19 17.68 18.33
CA GLN A 27 -10.54 18.72 19.13
C GLN A 27 -10.09 19.89 18.26
N ARG A 28 -10.33 21.12 18.75
CA ARG A 28 -9.76 22.33 18.17
C ARG A 28 -8.25 22.35 18.42
N ILE A 29 -7.46 22.46 17.35
CA ILE A 29 -6.00 22.62 17.49
C ILE A 29 -5.65 24.07 17.88
N PRO A 30 -4.53 24.28 18.59
CA PRO A 30 -4.04 25.60 18.93
C PRO A 30 -3.86 26.50 17.70
N SER A 31 -3.82 27.81 17.93
CA SER A 31 -3.65 28.81 16.88
C SER A 31 -2.34 28.61 16.11
N GLU A 32 -2.27 29.16 14.89
CA GLU A 32 -1.06 29.09 14.08
C GLU A 32 0.18 29.66 14.78
N ALA A 33 -0.01 30.71 15.59
CA ALA A 33 1.06 31.32 16.36
C ALA A 33 1.58 30.36 17.45
N GLU A 34 0.69 29.71 18.19
CA GLU A 34 1.05 28.75 19.24
C GLU A 34 1.73 27.51 18.67
N MET A 35 1.20 26.97 17.58
CA MET A 35 1.79 25.80 16.92
C MET A 35 3.16 26.12 16.30
N SER A 36 3.32 27.29 15.68
CA SER A 36 4.63 27.74 15.17
C SER A 36 5.67 27.85 16.28
N LYS A 37 5.27 28.35 17.47
CA LYS A 37 6.14 28.46 18.64
C LYS A 37 6.47 27.08 19.21
N ARG A 38 5.49 26.17 19.28
CA ARG A 38 5.66 24.81 19.78
C ARG A 38 6.66 24.00 18.96
N PHE A 39 6.63 24.16 17.63
CA PHE A 39 7.54 23.44 16.72
C PHE A 39 8.82 24.20 16.41
N GLY A 40 9.00 25.42 16.93
CA GLY A 40 10.20 26.22 16.66
C GLY A 40 10.36 26.62 15.19
N ILE A 41 9.25 26.80 14.47
CA ILE A 41 9.22 27.12 13.04
C ILE A 41 8.55 28.45 12.77
N SER A 42 8.73 28.99 11.56
CA SER A 42 8.01 30.18 11.11
C SER A 42 6.50 29.91 10.96
N ARG A 43 5.68 30.95 11.11
CA ARG A 43 4.24 30.88 10.86
C ARG A 43 3.91 30.45 9.42
N GLU A 44 4.72 30.88 8.45
CA GLU A 44 4.58 30.49 7.04
C GLU A 44 4.80 28.99 6.86
N THR A 45 5.82 28.42 7.51
CA THR A 45 6.10 26.99 7.49
C THR A 45 4.94 26.20 8.08
N TRP A 46 4.42 26.63 9.24
CA TRP A 46 3.28 25.96 9.86
C TRP A 46 2.01 26.06 9.00
N ARG A 47 1.76 27.22 8.39
CA ARG A 47 0.66 27.39 7.41
C ARG A 47 0.77 26.42 6.25
N ALA A 48 1.97 26.24 5.69
CA ALA A 48 2.18 25.25 4.63
C ALA A 48 1.90 23.82 5.12
N SER A 49 2.31 23.45 6.34
CA SER A 49 1.98 22.16 6.96
C SER A 49 0.48 21.97 7.17
N LEU A 50 -0.23 23.01 7.64
CA LEU A 50 -1.68 22.97 7.80
C LEU A 50 -2.39 22.70 6.47
N GLU A 51 -1.91 23.29 5.38
CA GLU A 51 -2.51 23.07 4.07
C GLU A 51 -2.30 21.62 3.59
N LEU A 52 -1.14 21.02 3.85
CA LEU A 52 -0.91 19.59 3.60
C LEU A 52 -1.86 18.72 4.43
N LEU A 53 -1.97 19.00 5.73
CA LEU A 53 -2.85 18.27 6.65
C LEU A 53 -4.33 18.41 6.27
N ARG A 54 -4.76 19.59 5.79
CA ARG A 54 -6.13 19.80 5.28
C ARG A 54 -6.38 19.06 3.98
N ARG A 55 -5.42 19.11 3.06
CA ARG A 55 -5.51 18.40 1.78
C ARG A 55 -5.64 16.89 1.98
N GLU A 56 -4.98 16.37 3.01
CA GLU A 56 -5.02 14.95 3.39
C GLU A 56 -6.23 14.61 4.28
N GLY A 57 -7.14 15.55 4.52
CA GLY A 57 -8.34 15.30 5.32
C GLY A 57 -8.07 15.09 6.82
N ILE A 58 -6.85 15.33 7.30
CA ILE A 58 -6.51 15.19 8.73
C ILE A 58 -7.06 16.37 9.53
N LEU A 59 -7.10 17.57 8.94
CA LEU A 59 -7.63 18.78 9.57
C LEU A 59 -8.75 19.39 8.74
N TYR A 60 -9.71 20.02 9.41
CA TYR A 60 -10.67 20.91 8.77
C TYR A 60 -10.72 22.26 9.49
N SER A 61 -11.01 23.33 8.75
CA SER A 61 -11.17 24.66 9.32
C SER A 61 -12.62 25.10 9.25
N LYS A 62 -13.14 25.57 10.38
CA LYS A 62 -14.45 26.21 10.48
C LYS A 62 -14.24 27.71 10.56
N HIS A 63 -14.77 28.44 9.58
CA HIS A 63 -14.60 29.89 9.46
C HIS A 63 -14.96 30.58 10.78
N GLY A 64 -14.06 31.44 11.30
CA GLY A 64 -14.21 32.13 12.59
C GLY A 64 -14.08 31.27 13.86
N ALA A 65 -14.14 29.93 13.76
CA ALA A 65 -14.14 29.03 14.91
C ALA A 65 -12.80 28.32 15.15
N GLY A 66 -11.96 28.18 14.11
CA GLY A 66 -10.61 27.61 14.21
C GLY A 66 -10.40 26.39 13.34
N THR A 67 -9.31 25.67 13.59
CA THR A 67 -8.95 24.42 12.90
C THR A 67 -9.13 23.25 13.86
N TYR A 68 -9.65 22.13 13.37
CA TYR A 68 -10.06 20.99 14.15
C TYR A 68 -9.47 19.71 13.56
N LEU A 69 -9.14 18.76 14.43
CA LEU A 69 -8.70 17.42 14.04
C LEU A 69 -9.89 16.63 13.50
N LEU A 70 -9.82 16.19 12.25
CA LEU A 70 -10.79 15.25 11.70
C LEU A 70 -10.59 13.89 12.37
N GLY A 71 -11.66 13.12 12.53
CA GLY A 71 -11.74 11.98 13.46
C GLY A 71 -10.75 10.81 13.27
N SER A 72 -9.93 10.83 12.23
CA SER A 72 -8.89 9.83 11.99
C SER A 72 -7.55 10.50 11.75
N ALA A 73 -6.91 10.96 12.84
CA ALA A 73 -5.47 11.15 12.88
C ALA A 73 -4.72 9.83 13.11
N HIS A 74 -5.47 8.73 13.24
CA HIS A 74 -4.91 7.39 13.21
C HIS A 74 -4.46 7.18 11.78
N LYS A 75 -3.15 6.98 11.61
CA LYS A 75 -2.52 6.47 10.40
C LYS A 75 -3.45 5.37 9.87
N ILE A 76 -4.12 5.61 8.76
CA ILE A 76 -5.08 4.62 8.30
C ILE A 76 -4.23 3.43 7.85
N GLU A 77 -4.33 2.34 8.59
CA GLU A 77 -3.60 1.12 8.27
C GLU A 77 -4.04 0.69 6.86
N ASN A 78 -3.05 0.49 5.98
CA ASN A 78 -3.24 0.26 4.54
C ASN A 78 -4.07 1.33 3.78
N ASP A 79 -3.66 2.61 3.87
CA ASP A 79 -4.08 3.63 2.90
C ASP A 79 -3.68 3.21 1.48
N LEU A 80 -4.67 2.88 0.65
CA LEU A 80 -4.51 2.47 -0.75
C LEU A 80 -3.92 3.57 -1.64
N SER A 81 -3.78 4.81 -1.14
CA SER A 81 -3.00 5.84 -1.83
C SER A 81 -1.49 5.66 -1.67
N GLU A 82 -1.03 4.88 -0.70
CA GLU A 82 0.37 4.51 -0.51
C GLU A 82 0.63 3.11 -1.07
N LEU A 83 1.56 3.01 -2.03
CA LEU A 83 2.00 1.71 -2.53
C LEU A 83 2.88 1.03 -1.47
N ARG A 84 2.47 -0.16 -1.03
CA ARG A 84 3.22 -1.04 -0.13
C ARG A 84 3.29 -2.44 -0.73
N SER A 85 4.37 -3.16 -0.44
CA SER A 85 4.44 -4.57 -0.77
C SER A 85 3.50 -5.40 0.12
N LEU A 86 3.02 -6.55 -0.37
CA LEU A 86 2.16 -7.44 0.42
C LEU A 86 2.82 -7.85 1.76
N SER A 87 4.14 -8.06 1.76
CA SER A 87 4.89 -8.37 2.99
C SER A 87 4.95 -7.20 3.98
N GLU A 88 4.96 -5.96 3.50
CA GLU A 88 4.84 -4.79 4.38
C GLU A 88 3.44 -4.68 4.96
N MET A 89 2.41 -4.91 4.16
CA MET A 89 1.02 -4.90 4.64
C MET A 89 0.81 -5.93 5.75
N ILE A 90 1.31 -7.16 5.57
CA ILE A 90 1.23 -8.23 6.58
C ILE A 90 1.96 -7.83 7.87
N ARG A 91 3.19 -7.29 7.77
CA ARG A 91 3.93 -6.80 8.94
C ARG A 91 3.21 -5.65 9.65
N ASN A 92 2.62 -4.73 8.89
CA ASN A 92 1.89 -3.60 9.47
C ASN A 92 0.61 -4.03 10.17
N ALA A 93 -0.03 -5.10 9.70
CA ALA A 93 -1.17 -5.74 10.37
C ALA A 93 -0.76 -6.53 11.64
N GLY A 94 0.54 -6.59 11.97
CA GLY A 94 1.04 -7.31 13.15
C GLY A 94 0.90 -8.84 13.05
N ILE A 95 0.77 -9.37 11.83
CA ILE A 95 0.54 -10.80 11.60
C ILE A 95 1.88 -11.53 11.56
N THR A 96 2.03 -12.55 12.38
CA THR A 96 3.19 -13.46 12.36
C THR A 96 2.95 -14.55 11.31
N GLU A 97 3.73 -14.52 10.24
CA GLU A 97 3.65 -15.51 9.17
C GLU A 97 4.27 -16.85 9.58
N ILE A 98 3.66 -17.94 9.12
CA ILE A 98 4.27 -19.27 9.08
C ILE A 98 4.67 -19.61 7.63
N ALA A 99 5.17 -20.82 7.40
CA ALA A 99 5.62 -21.25 6.07
C ALA A 99 4.51 -21.06 5.01
N PRO A 100 4.80 -20.37 3.89
CA PRO A 100 3.85 -20.21 2.80
C PRO A 100 3.78 -21.48 1.94
N GLU A 101 2.71 -21.58 1.17
CA GLU A 101 2.63 -22.49 0.02
C GLU A 101 3.00 -21.70 -1.24
N ILE A 102 3.90 -22.26 -2.04
CA ILE A 102 4.47 -21.60 -3.21
C ILE A 102 4.41 -22.57 -4.39
N ALA A 103 3.97 -22.07 -5.54
CA ALA A 103 4.13 -22.73 -6.83
C ALA A 103 4.72 -21.72 -7.82
N ILE A 104 5.76 -22.14 -8.54
CA ILE A 104 6.44 -21.31 -9.54
C ILE A 104 6.48 -22.06 -10.87
N SER A 105 6.08 -21.37 -11.93
CA SER A 105 6.08 -21.91 -13.28
C SER A 105 6.52 -20.85 -14.29
N ARG A 106 6.90 -21.32 -15.49
CA ARG A 106 7.11 -20.47 -16.67
C ARG A 106 6.05 -20.82 -17.68
N GLU A 107 5.20 -19.86 -18.02
CA GLU A 107 4.02 -20.07 -18.85
C GLU A 107 3.92 -18.98 -19.90
N LEU A 108 3.30 -19.30 -21.04
CA LEU A 108 2.93 -18.26 -22.00
C LEU A 108 1.89 -17.34 -21.34
N PRO A 109 2.07 -16.01 -21.41
CA PRO A 109 1.16 -15.09 -20.73
C PRO A 109 -0.23 -15.17 -21.37
N PRO A 110 -1.31 -15.15 -20.58
CA PRO A 110 -2.64 -14.86 -21.09
C PRO A 110 -2.64 -13.52 -21.86
N GLU A 111 -3.55 -13.36 -22.82
CA GLU A 111 -3.66 -12.14 -23.65
C GLU A 111 -3.66 -10.86 -22.80
N GLU A 112 -4.50 -10.81 -21.76
CA GLU A 112 -4.56 -9.68 -20.82
C GLU A 112 -3.20 -9.39 -20.16
N VAL A 113 -2.45 -10.44 -19.79
CA VAL A 113 -1.14 -10.30 -19.15
C VAL A 113 -0.08 -9.82 -20.14
N SER A 114 -0.10 -10.34 -21.37
CA SER A 114 0.79 -9.90 -22.45
C SER A 114 0.61 -8.42 -22.75
N ASP A 115 -0.64 -7.97 -22.88
CA ASP A 115 -0.99 -6.56 -23.12
C ASP A 115 -0.57 -5.67 -21.94
N LEU A 116 -0.89 -6.06 -20.71
CA LEU A 116 -0.58 -5.27 -19.51
C LEU A 116 0.93 -5.14 -19.28
N LEU A 117 1.68 -6.23 -19.48
CA LEU A 117 3.13 -6.26 -19.29
C LEU A 117 3.91 -5.81 -20.53
N GLN A 118 3.25 -5.58 -21.67
CA GLN A 118 3.89 -5.21 -22.94
C GLN A 118 4.98 -6.21 -23.35
N VAL A 119 4.72 -7.50 -23.12
CA VAL A 119 5.63 -8.61 -23.47
C VAL A 119 5.06 -9.39 -24.65
N SER A 120 5.94 -10.08 -25.38
CA SER A 120 5.52 -10.98 -26.46
C SER A 120 4.61 -12.09 -25.93
N ALA A 121 3.52 -12.38 -26.62
CA ALA A 121 2.63 -13.51 -26.32
C ALA A 121 3.31 -14.88 -26.53
N ASP A 122 4.41 -14.90 -27.31
CA ASP A 122 5.19 -16.11 -27.61
C ASP A 122 6.36 -16.32 -26.64
N GLU A 123 6.61 -15.38 -25.72
CA GLU A 123 7.68 -15.50 -24.72
C GLU A 123 7.11 -15.81 -23.34
N PRO A 124 7.62 -16.84 -22.63
CA PRO A 124 7.13 -17.17 -21.31
C PRO A 124 7.38 -16.06 -20.27
N VAL A 125 6.39 -15.85 -19.42
CA VAL A 125 6.51 -15.08 -18.18
C VAL A 125 6.71 -16.02 -17.00
N MET A 126 7.35 -15.53 -15.94
CA MET A 126 7.36 -16.24 -14.67
C MET A 126 6.01 -16.03 -13.98
N VAL A 127 5.39 -17.12 -13.53
CA VAL A 127 4.16 -17.12 -12.77
C VAL A 127 4.47 -17.63 -11.36
N ILE A 128 4.18 -16.81 -10.36
CA ILE A 128 4.43 -17.14 -8.95
C ILE A 128 3.11 -17.08 -8.22
N ILE A 129 2.60 -18.25 -7.83
CA ILE A 129 1.43 -18.40 -6.98
C ILE A 129 1.91 -18.62 -5.55
N ARG A 130 1.39 -17.83 -4.62
CA ARG A 130 1.79 -17.91 -3.22
C ARG A 130 0.60 -17.69 -2.29
N THR A 131 0.32 -18.67 -1.45
CA THR A 131 -0.62 -18.55 -0.34
C THR A 131 0.17 -18.40 0.95
N ARG A 132 -0.14 -17.35 1.72
CA ARG A 132 0.52 -17.05 3.00
C ARG A 132 -0.38 -17.41 4.16
N TYR A 133 0.24 -17.90 5.23
CA TYR A 133 -0.48 -18.47 6.38
C TYR A 133 0.00 -17.84 7.69
N ALA A 134 -0.90 -17.83 8.68
CA ALA A 134 -0.61 -17.64 10.10
C ALA A 134 -1.28 -18.77 10.88
N GLU A 135 -1.15 -18.77 12.21
CA GLU A 135 -1.91 -19.68 13.09
C GLU A 135 -3.42 -19.62 12.84
N SER A 136 -3.94 -18.45 12.42
CA SER A 136 -5.34 -18.24 12.05
C SER A 136 -5.73 -18.81 10.67
N GLY A 137 -4.86 -19.59 10.03
CA GLY A 137 -5.05 -20.15 8.69
C GLY A 137 -4.54 -19.25 7.57
N ALA A 138 -5.03 -19.48 6.34
CA ALA A 138 -4.64 -18.71 5.16
C ALA A 138 -5.01 -17.23 5.34
N ILE A 139 -4.07 -16.33 5.07
CA ILE A 139 -4.18 -14.87 5.25
C ILE A 139 -4.50 -14.19 3.92
N CYS A 140 -3.73 -14.52 2.90
CA CYS A 140 -3.86 -14.01 1.54
C CYS A 140 -3.30 -15.04 0.54
N SER A 141 -3.75 -14.92 -0.71
CA SER A 141 -3.22 -15.68 -1.83
C SER A 141 -2.97 -14.72 -2.99
N SER A 142 -1.83 -14.88 -3.66
CA SER A 142 -1.39 -13.99 -4.72
C SER A 142 -0.92 -14.78 -5.93
N VAL A 143 -1.20 -14.28 -7.14
CA VAL A 143 -0.47 -14.65 -8.35
C VAL A 143 0.29 -13.44 -8.88
N ASN A 144 1.55 -13.64 -9.23
CA ASN A 144 2.43 -12.61 -9.78
C ASN A 144 2.93 -13.08 -11.15
N TYR A 145 2.67 -12.29 -12.19
CA TYR A 145 3.21 -12.45 -13.52
C TYR A 145 4.39 -11.47 -13.67
N ILE A 146 5.58 -12.01 -13.94
CA ILE A 146 6.81 -11.23 -14.02
C ILE A 146 7.50 -11.54 -15.36
N PRO A 147 7.90 -10.52 -16.15
CA PRO A 147 8.69 -10.72 -17.36
C PRO A 147 9.95 -11.55 -17.07
N GLY A 148 10.30 -12.50 -17.94
CA GLY A 148 11.39 -13.45 -17.68
C GLY A 148 12.74 -12.80 -17.36
N GLN A 149 13.02 -11.64 -17.95
CA GLN A 149 14.25 -10.85 -17.70
C GLN A 149 14.36 -10.32 -16.27
N LEU A 150 13.24 -10.18 -15.57
CA LEU A 150 13.18 -9.71 -14.18
C LEU A 150 13.06 -10.87 -13.19
N ALA A 151 12.95 -12.12 -13.64
CA ALA A 151 12.68 -13.30 -12.79
C ALA A 151 13.62 -14.49 -13.05
N ASP A 152 14.67 -14.30 -13.84
CA ASP A 152 15.72 -15.29 -14.15
C ASP A 152 16.41 -15.90 -12.92
N GLU A 153 16.50 -15.17 -11.79
CA GLU A 153 17.06 -15.66 -10.51
C GLU A 153 16.00 -16.16 -9.50
N LEU A 154 14.72 -16.24 -9.89
CA LEU A 154 13.65 -16.72 -9.01
C LEU A 154 13.36 -18.21 -9.24
N ASP A 155 13.36 -18.96 -8.15
CA ASP A 155 12.95 -20.37 -8.09
C ASP A 155 12.31 -20.67 -6.73
N GLU A 156 11.82 -21.90 -6.54
CA GLU A 156 11.10 -22.31 -5.32
C GLU A 156 11.99 -22.26 -4.06
N GLN A 157 13.31 -22.40 -4.20
CA GLN A 157 14.28 -22.39 -3.10
C GLN A 157 14.74 -20.97 -2.76
N ASN A 158 14.70 -20.07 -3.75
CA ASN A 158 15.23 -18.72 -3.67
C ASN A 158 14.15 -17.62 -3.71
N LEU A 159 12.88 -17.98 -3.51
CA LEU A 159 11.79 -16.99 -3.51
C LEU A 159 11.89 -16.08 -2.28
N PRO A 160 12.11 -14.76 -2.46
CA PRO A 160 12.19 -13.82 -1.35
C PRO A 160 10.82 -13.62 -0.69
N VAL A 161 10.85 -13.17 0.56
CA VAL A 161 9.63 -12.70 1.24
C VAL A 161 8.99 -11.58 0.41
N SER A 162 9.75 -10.55 0.00
CA SER A 162 9.22 -9.45 -0.82
C SER A 162 9.79 -9.48 -2.25
N ILE A 163 8.89 -9.55 -3.24
CA ILE A 163 9.27 -9.43 -4.67
C ILE A 163 9.81 -8.03 -4.96
N PHE A 164 9.24 -6.98 -4.35
CA PHE A 164 9.72 -5.61 -4.52
C PHE A 164 11.18 -5.49 -4.08
N ARG A 165 11.49 -6.04 -2.90
CA ARG A 165 12.87 -6.01 -2.38
C ARG A 165 13.84 -6.78 -3.27
N TYR A 166 13.40 -7.88 -3.87
CA TYR A 166 14.22 -8.60 -4.84
C TYR A 166 14.48 -7.79 -6.11
N PHE A 167 13.44 -7.13 -6.67
CA PHE A 167 13.66 -6.23 -7.80
C PHE A 167 14.68 -5.14 -7.47
N GLU A 168 14.59 -4.55 -6.28
CA GLU A 168 15.53 -3.52 -5.83
C GLU A 168 16.95 -4.07 -5.65
N ASP A 169 17.10 -5.12 -4.84
CA ASP A 169 18.41 -5.64 -4.40
C ASP A 169 19.14 -6.43 -5.51
N LYS A 170 18.40 -7.12 -6.39
CA LYS A 170 18.97 -8.03 -7.40
C LYS A 170 18.91 -7.47 -8.81
N LYS A 171 17.84 -6.74 -9.15
CA LYS A 171 17.63 -6.22 -10.51
C LYS A 171 17.90 -4.72 -10.63
N GLY A 172 18.09 -4.01 -9.51
CA GLY A 172 18.20 -2.56 -9.52
C GLY A 172 16.93 -1.87 -10.01
N VAL A 173 15.79 -2.56 -9.94
CA VAL A 173 14.47 -2.09 -10.37
C VAL A 173 13.68 -1.69 -9.14
N ILE A 174 13.29 -0.42 -9.09
CA ILE A 174 12.49 0.13 -7.99
C ILE A 174 11.07 0.34 -8.49
N ILE A 175 10.10 -0.32 -7.84
CA ILE A 175 8.68 -0.10 -8.12
C ILE A 175 8.26 1.23 -7.51
N THR A 176 7.72 2.14 -8.33
CA THR A 176 7.37 3.50 -7.90
C THR A 176 5.87 3.78 -7.92
N ARG A 177 5.11 3.02 -8.69
CA ARG A 177 3.67 3.22 -8.88
C ARG A 177 2.99 1.89 -9.18
N SER A 178 1.72 1.78 -8.83
CA SER A 178 0.83 0.76 -9.38
C SER A 178 -0.46 1.39 -9.92
N ALA A 179 -1.00 0.80 -10.98
CA ALA A 179 -2.41 0.97 -11.33
C ALA A 179 -3.19 -0.19 -10.69
N THR A 180 -4.04 0.13 -9.72
CA THR A 180 -4.73 -0.86 -8.88
C THR A 180 -6.23 -0.86 -9.16
N ARG A 181 -6.80 -2.02 -9.44
CA ARG A 181 -8.25 -2.27 -9.48
C ARG A 181 -8.66 -3.09 -8.27
N ILE A 182 -9.66 -2.60 -7.54
CA ILE A 182 -10.27 -3.31 -6.43
C ILE A 182 -11.40 -4.17 -6.99
N VAL A 183 -11.41 -5.45 -6.66
CA VAL A 183 -12.38 -6.43 -7.17
C VAL A 183 -12.88 -7.33 -6.04
N VAL A 184 -14.04 -7.94 -6.27
CA VAL A 184 -14.49 -9.09 -5.47
C VAL A 184 -14.13 -10.35 -6.27
N PRO A 185 -13.43 -11.33 -5.69
CA PRO A 185 -13.09 -12.56 -6.40
C PRO A 185 -14.33 -13.34 -6.80
N ASP A 186 -14.23 -14.01 -7.95
CA ASP A 186 -15.23 -14.99 -8.36
C ASP A 186 -15.37 -16.10 -7.31
N LYS A 187 -16.58 -16.64 -7.19
CA LYS A 187 -16.90 -17.66 -6.19
C LYS A 187 -16.03 -18.91 -6.34
N ASN A 188 -15.67 -19.24 -7.58
CA ASN A 188 -14.95 -20.46 -7.95
C ASN A 188 -13.48 -20.18 -8.33
N ASP A 189 -12.96 -18.99 -8.04
CA ASP A 189 -11.56 -18.66 -8.31
C ASP A 189 -10.64 -19.59 -7.47
N PRO A 190 -9.78 -20.42 -8.11
CA PRO A 190 -8.90 -21.35 -7.41
C PRO A 190 -7.98 -20.69 -6.39
N LEU A 191 -7.54 -19.45 -6.63
CA LEU A 191 -6.67 -18.69 -5.73
C LEU A 191 -7.36 -18.37 -4.39
N THR A 192 -8.69 -18.43 -4.35
CA THR A 192 -9.45 -18.17 -3.12
C THR A 192 -9.80 -19.43 -2.32
N SER A 193 -9.45 -20.61 -2.82
CA SER A 193 -9.85 -21.89 -2.22
C SER A 193 -9.47 -22.01 -0.73
N GLU A 194 -8.21 -21.76 -0.40
CA GLU A 194 -7.69 -21.80 0.98
C GLU A 194 -8.30 -20.70 1.86
N LEU A 195 -8.46 -19.48 1.32
CA LEU A 195 -9.06 -18.36 2.05
C LEU A 195 -10.52 -18.65 2.42
N ARG A 196 -11.27 -19.30 1.52
CA ARG A 196 -12.68 -19.65 1.71
C ARG A 196 -12.91 -20.81 2.69
N LYS A 197 -11.87 -21.53 3.10
CA LYS A 197 -11.97 -22.51 4.20
C LYS A 197 -12.28 -21.82 5.54
N ILE A 198 -11.92 -20.54 5.66
CA ILE A 198 -12.26 -19.71 6.81
C ILE A 198 -13.69 -19.22 6.67
N LYS A 199 -14.54 -19.53 7.65
CA LYS A 199 -15.97 -19.18 7.60
C LYS A 199 -16.19 -17.72 7.98
N ASN A 200 -17.22 -17.11 7.40
CA ASN A 200 -17.71 -15.76 7.74
C ASN A 200 -16.70 -14.62 7.51
N VAL A 201 -15.69 -14.84 6.66
CA VAL A 201 -14.76 -13.78 6.23
C VAL A 201 -15.06 -13.35 4.80
N SER A 202 -14.92 -12.06 4.54
CA SER A 202 -14.95 -11.52 3.17
C SER A 202 -13.55 -11.52 2.58
N ILE A 203 -13.47 -11.61 1.25
CA ILE A 203 -12.21 -11.56 0.51
C ILE A 203 -12.26 -10.36 -0.44
N LEU A 204 -11.23 -9.53 -0.39
CA LEU A 204 -11.02 -8.42 -1.32
C LEU A 204 -9.88 -8.77 -2.29
N GLY A 205 -10.05 -8.44 -3.56
CA GLY A 205 -9.02 -8.59 -4.57
C GLY A 205 -8.41 -7.25 -4.98
N LEU A 206 -7.09 -7.22 -5.12
CA LEU A 206 -6.35 -6.14 -5.74
C LEU A 206 -5.69 -6.68 -7.01
N LYS A 207 -6.12 -6.21 -8.18
CA LYS A 207 -5.44 -6.47 -9.46
C LYS A 207 -4.54 -5.27 -9.78
N GLN A 208 -3.24 -5.48 -9.85
CA GLN A 208 -2.25 -4.41 -9.79
C GLN A 208 -1.21 -4.56 -10.90
N LEU A 209 -1.10 -3.55 -11.75
CA LEU A 209 0.03 -3.41 -12.66
C LEU A 209 1.07 -2.49 -12.02
N HIS A 210 2.25 -3.02 -11.75
CA HIS A 210 3.35 -2.30 -11.09
C HIS A 210 4.34 -1.76 -12.11
N PHE A 211 4.75 -0.50 -11.90
CA PHE A 211 5.65 0.23 -12.78
C PHE A 211 6.96 0.58 -12.07
N ASP A 212 8.07 0.46 -12.80
CA ASP A 212 9.36 0.93 -12.36
C ASP A 212 9.47 2.48 -12.38
N SER A 213 10.62 3.01 -11.99
CA SER A 213 10.91 4.46 -12.01
C SER A 213 11.00 5.08 -13.42
N ARG A 214 11.10 4.26 -14.47
CA ARG A 214 11.12 4.66 -15.88
C ARG A 214 9.75 4.56 -16.54
N GLY A 215 8.75 4.01 -15.83
CA GLY A 215 7.40 3.82 -16.32
C GLY A 215 7.17 2.49 -17.05
N ASN A 216 8.15 1.57 -17.03
CA ASN A 216 7.97 0.25 -17.63
C ASN A 216 7.14 -0.65 -16.71
N PRO A 217 6.25 -1.49 -17.25
CA PRO A 217 5.56 -2.52 -16.47
C PRO A 217 6.57 -3.58 -16.01
N ALA A 218 6.65 -3.79 -14.70
CA ALA A 218 7.61 -4.73 -14.09
C ALA A 218 6.94 -6.01 -13.58
N MET A 219 5.67 -5.93 -13.19
CA MET A 219 4.92 -7.06 -12.65
C MET A 219 3.42 -6.79 -12.70
N TYR A 220 2.64 -7.81 -13.02
CA TYR A 220 1.19 -7.81 -12.83
C TYR A 220 0.85 -8.77 -11.70
N ALA A 221 0.16 -8.29 -10.68
CA ALA A 221 -0.19 -9.06 -9.49
C ALA A 221 -1.71 -9.10 -9.30
N ILE A 222 -2.20 -10.23 -8.82
CA ILE A 222 -3.56 -10.37 -8.31
C ILE A 222 -3.44 -10.86 -6.88
N ASP A 223 -3.80 -10.02 -5.92
CA ASP A 223 -3.75 -10.32 -4.49
C ASP A 223 -5.16 -10.46 -3.94
N TYR A 224 -5.48 -11.62 -3.36
CA TYR A 224 -6.71 -11.85 -2.62
C TYR A 224 -6.41 -11.85 -1.12
N LEU A 225 -7.07 -10.97 -0.39
CA LEU A 225 -6.82 -10.71 1.02
C LEU A 225 -8.09 -10.89 1.86
N ARG A 226 -7.91 -11.43 3.07
CA ARG A 226 -8.97 -11.56 4.06
C ARG A 226 -9.30 -10.23 4.73
N CYS A 227 -10.56 -9.78 4.60
CA CYS A 227 -10.98 -8.48 5.13
C CYS A 227 -11.10 -8.43 6.66
N ASP A 228 -11.04 -9.56 7.36
CA ASP A 228 -10.96 -9.59 8.82
C ASP A 228 -9.53 -9.34 9.34
N LEU A 229 -8.53 -9.44 8.47
CA LEU A 229 -7.11 -9.23 8.77
C LEU A 229 -6.55 -7.95 8.14
N PHE A 230 -7.13 -7.52 7.01
CA PHE A 230 -6.74 -6.30 6.31
C PHE A 230 -7.93 -5.36 6.18
N ASP A 231 -7.80 -4.17 6.76
CA ASP A 231 -8.65 -3.02 6.46
C ASP A 231 -7.94 -2.16 5.40
N PHE A 232 -8.71 -1.55 4.51
CA PHE A 232 -8.23 -0.72 3.42
C PHE A 232 -9.00 0.60 3.37
N SER A 233 -8.27 1.69 3.23
CA SER A 233 -8.87 3.02 3.13
C SER A 233 -8.31 3.78 1.94
N VAL A 234 -9.02 4.82 1.50
CA VAL A 234 -8.48 5.76 0.52
C VAL A 234 -9.06 7.15 0.76
N THR A 235 -8.19 8.14 0.88
CA THR A 235 -8.62 9.54 0.95
C THR A 235 -8.81 10.08 -0.46
N ARG A 236 -10.06 10.47 -0.81
CA ARG A 236 -10.39 11.06 -2.10
C ARG A 236 -10.58 12.57 -1.96
N THR A 237 -9.89 13.34 -2.78
CA THR A 237 -10.04 14.80 -2.84
C THR A 237 -10.80 15.21 -4.10
N ARG A 238 -11.71 16.17 -3.97
CA ARG A 238 -12.45 16.73 -5.11
C ARG A 238 -11.54 17.73 -5.85
N PRO A 239 -11.31 17.59 -7.17
CA PRO A 239 -10.61 18.61 -7.93
C PRO A 239 -11.43 19.91 -7.91
N ARG A 240 -10.73 21.06 -7.72
CA ARG A 240 -11.34 22.39 -7.76
C ARG A 240 -11.70 22.80 -9.18
#